data_AF-A0A5N5PIY3-F1
#
_entry.id   AF-A0A5N5PIY3-F1
#
_cell.length_a   1.000
_cell.length_b   1.000
_cell.length_c   1.000
_cell.angle_alpha   90.00
_cell.angle_beta   90.00
_cell.angle_gamma   90.00
#
_symmetry.space_group_name_H-M   'P 1'
#
loop_
_entity.id
_entity.type
_entity.pdbx_description
1 polymer ?
#
loop_
_entity_poly.entity_id
_entity_poly.type
_entity_poly.pdbx_seq_one_letter_code
_entity_poly.pdbx_strand_id
1 'polypeptide(L)'
;MGCCNIRHDLKSANSHSSVVNMDGALKVLLLAALILLVSAQTFNNYRSLPDVLKKHIDKALKKANQHFGAGHHVAYEKLRKTPTTMESSLNVNVLLKVTTCKKASKDAYQHRDECVTQKERTPLIDCLVCKTTDGTELVDCGRLGEVITGLRSEIRNKCSVYHTGGSTIMMQKEVFEDNEKHGGCLGCM
;
A
#
# COMPACT_ATOMS: atom_id res chain seq x y z
N MET A 1 -19.09 27.20 -72.48
CA MET A 1 -20.35 26.47 -72.76
C MET A 1 -20.81 25.76 -71.49
N GLY A 2 -22.08 25.92 -71.13
CA GLY A 2 -22.83 24.91 -70.38
C GLY A 2 -22.99 25.12 -68.87
N CYS A 3 -23.98 25.93 -68.50
CA CYS A 3 -24.66 25.84 -67.20
C CYS A 3 -25.32 24.47 -67.02
N CYS A 4 -25.37 23.96 -65.79
CA CYS A 4 -26.59 23.35 -65.25
C CYS A 4 -26.56 23.37 -63.72
N ASN A 5 -27.63 23.89 -63.14
CA ASN A 5 -27.86 24.16 -61.73
C ASN A 5 -29.14 23.43 -61.36
N ILE A 6 -29.12 22.44 -60.45
CA ILE A 6 -30.31 21.93 -59.75
C ILE A 6 -29.94 21.61 -58.29
N ARG A 7 -30.91 21.90 -57.43
CA ARG A 7 -30.92 22.24 -56.00
C ARG A 7 -31.41 21.03 -55.15
N HIS A 8 -31.27 21.17 -53.82
CA HIS A 8 -31.80 20.32 -52.71
C HIS A 8 -31.04 19.00 -52.43
N ASP A 9 -30.64 18.62 -51.22
CA ASP A 9 -31.10 18.96 -49.86
C ASP A 9 -29.93 19.03 -48.87
N LEU A 10 -29.91 20.08 -48.04
CA LEU A 10 -29.12 20.16 -46.81
C LEU A 10 -29.83 19.33 -45.73
N LYS A 11 -29.42 18.06 -45.55
CA LYS A 11 -29.80 17.31 -44.36
C LYS A 11 -28.81 17.62 -43.23
N SER A 12 -29.22 18.58 -42.41
CA SER A 12 -28.64 18.87 -41.10
C SER A 12 -28.60 17.61 -40.24
N ALA A 13 -27.41 17.08 -39.97
CA ALA A 13 -27.20 16.09 -38.92
C ALA A 13 -26.84 16.84 -37.63
N ASN A 14 -27.89 17.23 -36.89
CA ASN A 14 -27.76 17.62 -35.49
C ASN A 14 -27.15 16.45 -34.71
N SER A 15 -25.89 16.57 -34.29
CA SER A 15 -25.36 15.73 -33.22
C SER A 15 -26.03 16.17 -31.92
N HIS A 16 -27.10 15.48 -31.57
CA HIS A 16 -27.76 15.61 -30.28
C HIS A 16 -26.72 15.33 -29.19
N SER A 17 -26.39 16.37 -28.43
CA SER A 17 -25.74 16.22 -27.14
C SER A 17 -26.75 15.53 -26.21
N SER A 18 -26.62 14.21 -26.08
CA SER A 18 -27.40 13.44 -25.12
C SER A 18 -26.94 13.82 -23.72
N VAL A 19 -27.66 14.76 -23.08
CA VAL A 19 -27.63 14.90 -21.63
C VAL A 19 -28.21 13.60 -21.07
N VAL A 20 -27.33 12.70 -20.64
CA VAL A 20 -27.74 11.44 -20.01
C VAL A 20 -28.41 11.81 -18.68
N ASN A 21 -29.74 11.70 -18.63
CA ASN A 21 -30.49 11.73 -17.38
C ASN A 21 -30.12 10.48 -16.58
N MET A 22 -29.10 10.62 -15.74
CA MET A 22 -28.57 9.55 -14.93
C MET A 22 -29.55 9.25 -13.79
N ASP A 23 -30.16 8.07 -13.82
CA ASP A 23 -31.05 7.55 -12.78
C ASP A 23 -30.41 7.64 -11.38
N GLY A 24 -31.24 7.88 -10.36
CA GLY A 24 -30.77 8.05 -8.98
C GLY A 24 -30.00 6.83 -8.46
N ALA A 25 -30.44 5.61 -8.81
CA ALA A 25 -29.75 4.39 -8.44
C ALA A 25 -28.41 4.25 -9.18
N LEU A 26 -28.34 4.67 -10.45
CA LEU A 26 -27.08 4.70 -11.20
C LEU A 26 -26.05 5.66 -10.58
N LYS A 27 -26.49 6.83 -10.07
CA LYS A 27 -25.62 7.75 -9.34
C LYS A 27 -25.08 7.14 -8.05
N VAL A 28 -25.94 6.46 -7.28
CA VAL A 28 -25.55 5.78 -6.03
C VAL A 28 -24.56 4.65 -6.30
N LEU A 29 -24.81 3.84 -7.35
CA LEU A 29 -23.89 2.78 -7.77
C LEU A 29 -22.52 3.33 -8.19
N LEU A 30 -22.49 4.43 -8.94
CA LEU A 30 -21.23 5.09 -9.32
C LEU A 30 -20.47 5.65 -8.12
N LEU A 31 -21.16 6.26 -7.16
CA LEU A 31 -20.53 6.74 -5.92
C LEU A 31 -19.97 5.59 -5.08
N ALA A 32 -20.73 4.51 -4.90
CA ALA A 32 -20.26 3.32 -4.20
C ALA A 32 -19.04 2.68 -4.90
N ALA A 33 -19.06 2.58 -6.23
CA ALA A 33 -17.94 2.09 -7.01
C ALA A 33 -16.69 2.97 -6.87
N LEU A 34 -16.84 4.31 -6.87
CA LEU A 34 -15.74 5.24 -6.63
C LEU A 34 -15.13 5.07 -5.24
N ILE A 35 -15.95 4.91 -4.20
CA ILE A 35 -15.49 4.66 -2.82
C ILE A 35 -14.71 3.34 -2.76
N LEU A 36 -15.21 2.28 -3.41
CA LEU A 36 -14.53 0.98 -3.48
C LEU A 36 -13.21 1.07 -4.25
N LEU A 37 -13.16 1.81 -5.36
CA LEU A 37 -11.93 2.04 -6.14
C LEU A 37 -10.87 2.78 -5.33
N VAL A 38 -11.26 3.74 -4.48
CA VAL A 38 -10.34 4.43 -3.55
C VAL A 38 -9.79 3.46 -2.51
N SER A 39 -10.60 2.53 -2.00
CA SER A 39 -10.14 1.51 -1.04
C SER A 39 -9.19 0.46 -1.65
N ALA A 40 -9.25 0.26 -2.97
CA ALA A 40 -8.39 -0.67 -3.71
C ALA A 40 -7.08 -0.04 -4.22
N GLN A 41 -6.81 1.23 -3.91
CA GLN A 41 -5.59 1.90 -4.38
C GLN A 41 -4.35 1.18 -3.85
N THR A 42 -3.59 0.61 -4.78
CA THR A 42 -2.26 0.08 -4.48
C THR A 42 -1.28 1.25 -4.47
N PHE A 43 -0.74 1.53 -3.30
CA PHE A 43 0.24 2.59 -3.08
C PHE A 43 1.59 2.20 -3.70
N ASN A 44 1.73 2.22 -5.03
CA ASN A 44 2.97 1.87 -5.73
C ASN A 44 3.77 3.10 -6.19
N ASN A 45 3.20 4.29 -6.03
CA ASN A 45 3.86 5.55 -6.36
C ASN A 45 4.18 6.30 -5.07
N TYR A 46 5.45 6.61 -4.85
CA TYR A 46 5.90 7.32 -3.65
C TYR A 46 5.33 8.75 -3.56
N ARG A 47 5.20 9.47 -4.69
CA ARG A 47 4.70 10.86 -4.71
C ARG A 47 3.27 10.98 -4.22
N SER A 48 2.43 9.99 -4.52
CA SER A 48 1.02 10.00 -4.15
C SER A 48 0.76 9.55 -2.71
N LEU A 49 1.80 9.20 -1.94
CA LEU A 49 1.64 8.80 -0.55
C LEU A 49 1.29 10.02 0.33
N PRO A 50 0.47 9.83 1.38
CA PRO A 50 0.28 10.85 2.41
C PRO A 50 1.61 11.23 3.08
N ASP A 51 1.79 12.50 3.42
CA ASP A 51 3.06 13.00 3.96
C ASP A 51 3.45 12.34 5.30
N VAL A 52 2.45 12.03 6.13
CA VAL A 52 2.65 11.27 7.37
C VAL A 52 3.28 9.90 7.09
N LEU A 53 2.84 9.21 6.03
CA LEU A 53 3.38 7.93 5.63
C LEU A 53 4.78 8.06 5.02
N LYS A 54 5.00 9.09 4.17
CA LYS A 54 6.32 9.40 3.59
C LYS A 54 7.37 9.60 4.68
N LYS A 55 7.06 10.33 5.75
CA LYS A 55 7.96 10.56 6.89
C LYS A 55 8.54 9.26 7.47
N HIS A 56 7.72 8.20 7.58
CA HIS A 56 8.19 6.91 8.09
C HIS A 56 8.94 6.11 7.02
N ILE A 57 8.47 6.15 5.76
CA ILE A 57 9.17 5.51 4.63
C ILE A 57 10.56 6.13 4.42
N ASP A 58 10.74 7.43 4.65
CA ASP A 58 12.03 8.10 4.51
C ASP A 58 13.06 7.61 5.54
N LYS A 59 12.61 7.26 6.74
CA LYS A 59 13.48 6.61 7.74
C LYS A 59 13.92 5.22 7.27
N ALA A 60 13.00 4.45 6.70
CA ALA A 60 13.31 3.16 6.11
C ALA A 60 14.26 3.29 4.91
N LEU A 61 14.01 4.24 4.00
CA LEU A 61 14.87 4.56 2.85
C LEU A 61 16.27 4.97 3.30
N LYS A 62 16.38 5.82 4.33
CA LYS A 62 17.66 6.21 4.89
C LYS A 62 18.44 5.01 5.40
N LYS A 63 17.83 4.20 6.28
CA LYS A 63 18.47 2.99 6.82
C LYS A 63 18.85 2.02 5.70
N ALA A 64 17.96 1.79 4.74
CA ALA A 64 18.21 0.87 3.64
C ALA A 64 19.32 1.37 2.71
N ASN A 65 19.35 2.66 2.39
CA ASN A 65 20.42 3.25 1.59
C ASN A 65 21.77 3.11 2.29
N GLN A 66 21.85 3.26 3.61
CA GLN A 66 23.09 3.12 4.38
C GLN A 66 23.63 1.69 4.35
N HIS A 67 22.77 0.68 4.49
CA HIS A 67 23.20 -0.71 4.64
C HIS A 67 23.22 -1.53 3.35
N PHE A 68 22.32 -1.25 2.39
CA PHE A 68 22.12 -2.11 1.21
C PHE A 68 22.36 -1.40 -0.11
N GLY A 69 22.44 -0.06 -0.14
CA GLY A 69 22.57 0.70 -1.38
C GLY A 69 23.86 0.41 -2.16
N ALA A 70 24.97 0.07 -1.49
CA ALA A 70 26.26 -0.27 -2.13
C ALA A 70 26.65 0.71 -3.27
N GLY A 71 26.62 2.01 -2.97
CA GLY A 71 26.91 3.09 -3.92
C GLY A 71 25.77 3.46 -4.88
N HIS A 72 24.64 2.77 -4.80
CA HIS A 72 23.44 3.00 -5.60
C HIS A 72 22.26 3.43 -4.72
N HIS A 73 21.32 4.17 -5.29
CA HIS A 73 20.11 4.59 -4.59
C HIS A 73 19.20 3.40 -4.32
N VAL A 74 18.66 3.35 -3.11
CA VAL A 74 17.51 2.52 -2.76
C VAL A 74 16.25 3.36 -2.95
N ALA A 75 15.28 2.82 -3.67
CA ALA A 75 14.01 3.46 -3.97
C ALA A 75 12.83 2.67 -3.42
N TYR A 76 11.73 3.38 -3.26
CA TYR A 76 10.43 2.82 -2.92
C TYR A 76 9.94 1.89 -4.03
N GLU A 77 9.42 0.72 -3.66
CA GLU A 77 8.73 -0.18 -4.58
C GLU A 77 7.23 -0.20 -4.28
N LYS A 78 6.85 -0.61 -3.06
CA LYS A 78 5.44 -0.68 -2.63
C LYS A 78 5.29 -0.89 -1.13
N LEU A 79 4.08 -0.69 -0.62
CA LEU A 79 3.68 -1.20 0.69
C LEU A 79 3.44 -2.71 0.63
N ARG A 80 3.83 -3.43 1.68
CA ARG A 80 3.53 -4.87 1.81
C ARG A 80 2.21 -5.14 2.50
N LYS A 81 1.77 -4.23 3.37
CA LYS A 81 0.55 -4.32 4.18
C LYS A 81 -0.07 -2.93 4.29
N THR A 82 -1.34 -2.87 4.66
CA THR A 82 -1.99 -1.60 5.02
C THR A 82 -1.24 -0.94 6.18
N PRO A 83 -0.78 0.31 6.02
CA PRO A 83 0.01 0.96 7.05
C PRO A 83 -0.90 1.51 8.16
N THR A 84 -0.38 1.55 9.38
CA THR A 84 -0.95 2.30 10.49
C THR A 84 0.06 3.37 10.89
N THR A 85 -0.37 4.62 11.00
CA THR A 85 0.50 5.78 11.27
C THR A 85 0.06 6.57 12.50
N MET A 86 -0.85 6.01 13.30
CA MET A 86 -1.25 6.61 14.56
C MET A 86 -0.07 6.59 15.53
N GLU A 87 0.02 7.62 16.38
CA GLU A 87 1.11 7.70 17.36
C GLU A 87 1.09 6.52 18.33
N SER A 88 -0.09 6.06 18.74
CA SER A 88 -0.23 4.87 19.60
C SER A 88 0.07 3.56 18.86
N SER A 89 -0.19 3.50 17.55
CA SER A 89 -0.08 2.28 16.74
C SER A 89 0.59 2.58 15.39
N LEU A 90 1.92 2.68 15.40
CA LEU A 90 2.71 2.83 14.18
C LEU A 90 3.13 1.45 13.66
N ASN A 91 2.78 1.16 12.40
CA ASN A 91 3.22 -0.02 11.66
C ASN A 91 3.22 0.27 10.16
N VAL A 92 4.41 0.43 9.56
CA VAL A 92 4.61 0.68 8.14
C VAL A 92 5.59 -0.36 7.60
N ASN A 93 5.07 -1.34 6.86
CA ASN A 93 5.90 -2.35 6.20
C ASN A 93 6.02 -2.03 4.70
N VAL A 94 7.23 -1.69 4.28
CA VAL A 94 7.55 -1.22 2.94
C VAL A 94 8.58 -2.13 2.29
N LEU A 95 8.39 -2.38 1.00
CA LEU A 95 9.35 -3.04 0.13
C LEU A 95 10.11 -1.98 -0.65
N LEU A 96 11.44 -2.14 -0.69
CA LEU A 96 12.36 -1.24 -1.36
C LEU A 96 13.24 -2.02 -2.34
N LYS A 97 13.78 -1.33 -3.34
CA LYS A 97 14.66 -1.89 -4.36
C LYS A 97 15.94 -1.10 -4.49
N VAL A 98 17.06 -1.78 -4.73
CA VAL A 98 18.30 -1.12 -5.15
C VAL A 98 18.18 -0.79 -6.63
N THR A 99 18.53 0.44 -7.00
CA THR A 99 18.34 0.96 -8.36
C THR A 99 19.65 1.03 -9.14
N THR A 100 19.57 1.29 -10.45
CA THR A 100 20.75 1.55 -11.28
C THR A 100 21.36 2.94 -11.05
N CYS A 101 20.63 3.85 -10.40
CA CYS A 101 21.12 5.19 -10.08
C CYS A 101 22.29 5.14 -9.09
N LYS A 102 23.43 5.68 -9.49
CA LYS A 102 24.55 5.92 -8.58
C LYS A 102 24.21 7.04 -7.59
N LYS A 103 24.68 6.92 -6.36
CA LYS A 103 24.61 8.00 -5.38
C LYS A 103 25.61 9.10 -5.73
N ALA A 104 25.18 10.35 -5.63
CA ALA A 104 26.07 11.50 -5.76
C ALA A 104 27.02 11.63 -4.55
N SER A 105 26.58 11.19 -3.37
CA SER A 105 27.37 11.20 -2.14
C SER A 105 26.94 10.07 -1.21
N LYS A 106 27.70 9.81 -0.14
CA LYS A 106 27.31 8.83 0.88
C LYS A 106 25.99 9.18 1.56
N ASP A 107 25.65 10.47 1.60
CA ASP A 107 24.47 11.01 2.30
C ASP A 107 23.24 11.24 1.42
N ALA A 108 23.29 10.82 0.16
CA ALA A 108 22.15 10.87 -0.75
C ALA A 108 21.15 9.74 -0.43
N TYR A 109 20.29 9.97 0.57
CA TYR A 109 19.33 8.98 1.11
C TYR A 109 17.88 9.17 0.64
N GLN A 110 17.57 10.33 0.07
CA GLN A 110 16.21 10.70 -0.31
C GLN A 110 15.70 9.84 -1.47
N HIS A 111 14.39 9.63 -1.50
CA HIS A 111 13.73 9.04 -2.66
C HIS A 111 13.98 9.92 -3.90
N ARG A 112 14.15 9.28 -5.05
CA ARG A 112 14.33 9.93 -6.35
C ARG A 112 13.40 9.26 -7.33
N ASP A 113 12.42 10.01 -7.82
CA ASP A 113 11.36 9.47 -8.67
C ASP A 113 11.86 9.05 -10.04
N GLU A 114 12.98 9.60 -10.49
CA GLU A 114 13.67 9.21 -11.71
C GLU A 114 14.41 7.87 -11.57
N CYS A 115 14.62 7.39 -10.33
CA CYS A 115 15.35 6.15 -10.04
C CYS A 115 14.40 4.96 -9.88
N VAL A 116 13.73 4.58 -10.97
CA VAL A 116 12.73 3.50 -10.97
C VAL A 116 13.30 2.12 -11.34
N THR A 117 14.41 2.08 -12.07
CA THR A 117 14.96 0.84 -12.60
C THR A 117 15.74 0.08 -11.53
N GLN A 118 15.28 -1.14 -11.21
CA GLN A 118 15.99 -2.02 -10.29
C GLN A 118 17.32 -2.46 -10.91
N LYS A 119 18.37 -2.50 -10.09
CA LYS A 119 19.66 -3.05 -10.48
C LYS A 119 19.59 -4.57 -10.52
N GLU A 120 20.07 -5.18 -11.60
CA GLU A 120 20.11 -6.63 -11.74
C GLU A 120 20.84 -7.32 -10.58
N ARG A 121 20.37 -8.53 -10.24
CA ARG A 121 20.95 -9.39 -9.19
C ARG A 121 21.04 -8.74 -7.80
N THR A 122 20.24 -7.70 -7.53
CA THR A 122 20.11 -7.13 -6.19
C THR A 122 18.82 -7.61 -5.52
N PRO A 123 18.87 -8.01 -4.24
CA PRO A 123 17.69 -8.43 -3.52
C PRO A 123 16.77 -7.24 -3.23
N LEU A 124 15.47 -7.50 -3.17
CA LEU A 124 14.53 -6.58 -2.58
C LEU A 124 14.80 -6.46 -1.07
N ILE A 125 14.57 -5.28 -0.53
CA ILE A 125 14.81 -4.95 0.88
C ILE A 125 13.46 -4.76 1.53
N ASP A 126 13.18 -5.52 2.57
CA ASP A 126 11.96 -5.40 3.35
C ASP A 126 12.28 -4.59 4.61
N CYS A 127 11.61 -3.46 4.74
CA CYS A 127 11.72 -2.61 5.91
C CYS A 127 10.40 -2.53 6.67
N LEU A 128 10.50 -2.53 7.99
CA LEU A 128 9.42 -2.34 8.93
C LEU A 128 9.75 -1.14 9.81
N VAL A 129 8.86 -0.15 9.82
CA VAL A 129 8.88 0.95 10.79
C VAL A 129 7.71 0.73 11.73
N CYS A 130 7.97 0.57 13.01
CA CYS A 130 6.93 0.28 13.99
C CYS A 130 7.19 0.98 15.32
N LYS A 131 6.15 1.10 16.14
CA LYS A 131 6.33 1.42 17.56
C LYS A 131 6.65 0.14 18.33
N THR A 132 7.58 0.22 19.27
CA THR A 132 7.89 -0.87 20.20
C THR A 132 6.96 -0.83 21.40
N THR A 133 7.00 -1.89 22.22
CA THR A 133 6.32 -1.94 23.53
C THR A 133 6.69 -0.77 24.45
N ASP A 134 7.93 -0.28 24.33
CA ASP A 134 8.46 0.80 25.16
C ASP A 134 8.09 2.19 24.61
N GLY A 135 7.26 2.23 23.56
CA GLY A 135 6.83 3.46 22.91
C GLY A 135 7.89 4.10 21.99
N THR A 136 9.02 3.44 21.74
CA THR A 136 10.05 3.94 20.84
C THR A 136 9.79 3.52 19.40
N GLU A 137 10.19 4.35 18.43
CA GLU A 137 10.09 3.99 17.01
C GLU A 137 11.29 3.14 16.58
N LEU A 138 11.01 1.92 16.14
CA LEU A 138 11.98 0.98 15.59
C LEU A 138 11.91 0.99 14.07
N VAL A 139 13.08 1.10 13.43
CA VAL A 139 13.25 0.92 11.99
C VAL A 139 14.08 -0.32 11.76
N ASP A 140 13.48 -1.36 11.21
CA ASP A 140 14.13 -2.63 10.87
C ASP A 140 14.19 -2.80 9.36
N CYS A 141 15.36 -3.12 8.79
CA CYS A 141 15.50 -3.38 7.37
C CYS A 141 16.35 -4.64 7.16
N GLY A 142 15.90 -5.52 6.26
CA GLY A 142 16.60 -6.75 5.90
C GLY A 142 16.42 -7.10 4.45
N ARG A 143 17.25 -8.02 3.94
CA ARG A 143 16.98 -8.61 2.62
C ARG A 143 15.67 -9.40 2.71
N LEU A 144 14.85 -9.34 1.67
CA LEU A 144 13.54 -10.02 1.66
C LEU A 144 13.65 -11.51 2.03
N GLY A 145 14.69 -12.19 1.55
CA GLY A 145 14.96 -13.60 1.91
C GLY A 145 15.24 -13.82 3.40
N GLU A 146 15.96 -12.92 4.07
CA GLU A 146 16.25 -13.00 5.52
C GLU A 146 14.98 -12.79 6.35
N VAL A 147 14.08 -11.94 5.86
CA VAL A 147 12.79 -11.69 6.51
C VAL A 147 11.86 -12.90 6.37
N ILE A 148 11.79 -13.49 5.17
CA ILE A 148 10.95 -14.66 4.90
C ILE A 148 11.43 -15.89 5.68
N THR A 149 12.75 -16.08 5.80
CA THR A 149 13.35 -17.18 6.57
C THR A 149 13.25 -17.01 8.09
N GLY A 150 12.72 -15.87 8.56
CA GLY A 150 12.50 -15.63 9.99
C GLY A 150 13.73 -15.14 10.76
N LEU A 151 14.86 -14.85 10.10
CA LEU A 151 16.09 -14.37 10.74
C LEU A 151 15.89 -13.04 11.48
N ARG A 152 14.88 -12.26 11.10
CA ARG A 152 14.53 -10.97 11.73
C ARG A 152 13.33 -11.03 12.65
N SER A 153 12.80 -12.23 12.93
CA SER A 153 11.61 -12.41 13.77
C SER A 153 11.82 -11.83 15.17
N GLU A 154 12.96 -12.09 15.81
CA GLU A 154 13.28 -11.58 17.15
C GLU A 154 13.20 -10.04 17.24
N ILE A 155 13.75 -9.33 16.25
CA ILE A 155 13.72 -7.87 16.21
C ILE A 155 12.30 -7.37 15.92
N ARG A 156 11.60 -8.02 14.98
CA ARG A 156 10.26 -7.59 14.53
C ARG A 156 9.16 -7.91 15.55
N ASN A 157 9.36 -8.91 16.40
CA ASN A 157 8.45 -9.25 17.49
C ASN A 157 8.42 -8.19 18.60
N LYS A 158 9.40 -7.26 18.62
CA LYS A 158 9.39 -6.11 19.54
C LYS A 158 8.37 -5.04 19.14
N CYS A 159 7.86 -5.09 17.91
CA CYS A 159 6.83 -4.17 17.46
C CYS A 159 5.52 -4.43 18.23
N SER A 160 4.93 -3.37 18.77
CA SER A 160 3.62 -3.46 19.41
C SER A 160 2.58 -3.87 18.38
N VAL A 161 1.98 -5.05 18.56
CA VAL A 161 0.83 -5.48 17.76
C VAL A 161 -0.41 -4.86 18.38
N TYR A 162 -0.77 -3.65 17.95
CA TYR A 162 -2.09 -3.12 18.23
C TYR A 162 -3.07 -3.81 17.29
N HIS A 163 -3.76 -4.83 17.79
CA HIS A 163 -4.97 -5.31 17.16
C HIS A 163 -6.01 -4.18 17.26
N THR A 164 -6.14 -3.37 16.21
CA THR A 164 -7.36 -2.58 16.02
C THR A 164 -8.51 -3.58 15.95
N GLY A 165 -9.39 -3.55 16.96
CA GLY A 165 -10.45 -4.54 17.16
C GLY A 165 -11.21 -4.87 15.89
N GLY A 166 -10.86 -6.01 15.30
CA GLY A 166 -11.81 -6.80 14.55
C GLY A 166 -12.57 -7.63 15.57
N SER A 167 -13.89 -7.66 15.49
CA SER A 167 -14.73 -8.54 16.29
C SER A 167 -14.20 -9.97 16.17
N THR A 168 -13.41 -10.43 17.15
CA THR A 168 -13.01 -11.83 17.25
C THR A 168 -14.22 -12.60 17.78
N ILE A 169 -15.08 -13.00 16.86
CA ILE A 169 -15.95 -14.15 17.09
C ILE A 169 -15.07 -15.37 16.80
N MET A 170 -14.70 -16.09 17.86
CA MET A 170 -14.15 -17.46 17.89
C MET A 170 -12.78 -17.70 17.23
N MET A 171 -11.72 -17.56 18.03
CA MET A 171 -10.50 -18.37 17.85
C MET A 171 -10.61 -19.56 18.81
N GLN A 172 -11.22 -20.66 18.35
CA GLN A 172 -11.15 -21.92 19.06
C GLN A 172 -9.71 -22.41 19.04
N LYS A 173 -9.11 -22.42 20.23
CA LYS A 173 -7.85 -23.07 20.53
C LYS A 173 -8.11 -24.58 20.51
N GLU A 174 -7.69 -25.24 19.45
CA GLU A 174 -7.54 -26.70 19.46
C GLU A 174 -6.32 -27.06 20.30
N VAL A 175 -6.56 -27.60 21.50
CA VAL A 175 -5.63 -28.50 22.20
C VAL A 175 -6.49 -29.58 22.88
N PHE A 176 -6.36 -30.79 22.31
CA PHE A 176 -6.51 -32.15 22.85
C PHE A 176 -7.27 -32.42 24.17
N GLU A 177 -8.12 -33.45 24.03
CA GLU A 177 -8.50 -34.49 25.01
C GLU A 177 -9.55 -34.19 26.08
N ASP A 178 -10.74 -34.74 25.77
CA ASP A 178 -11.51 -35.70 26.57
C ASP A 178 -12.72 -35.20 27.40
N ASN A 179 -13.81 -35.96 27.22
CA ASN A 179 -15.09 -35.99 27.94
C ASN A 179 -16.13 -34.85 27.82
N GLU A 180 -17.27 -35.25 27.24
CA GLU A 180 -18.65 -34.99 27.69
C GLU A 180 -18.98 -33.63 28.38
N LYS A 181 -19.71 -32.75 27.67
CA LYS A 181 -21.13 -32.43 27.95
C LYS A 181 -21.63 -31.20 27.18
N HIS A 182 -22.90 -31.29 26.82
CA HIS A 182 -23.72 -30.28 26.17
C HIS A 182 -23.84 -29.01 27.03
N GLY A 183 -23.90 -27.85 26.38
CA GLY A 183 -24.26 -26.58 27.01
C GLY A 183 -24.67 -25.53 25.98
N GLY A 184 -25.97 -25.50 25.65
CA GLY A 184 -26.56 -24.51 24.76
C GLY A 184 -26.55 -23.10 25.37
N CYS A 185 -26.52 -22.07 24.52
CA CYS A 185 -26.78 -20.70 24.94
C CYS A 185 -28.28 -20.42 24.86
N LEU A 186 -28.90 -20.31 26.03
CA LEU A 186 -30.19 -19.66 26.24
C LEU A 186 -30.00 -18.16 25.98
N GLY A 187 -30.72 -17.61 24.99
CA GLY A 187 -30.85 -16.17 24.81
C GLY A 187 -31.64 -15.55 25.97
N CYS A 188 -31.13 -14.46 26.51
CA CYS A 188 -31.88 -13.60 27.43
C CYS A 188 -32.76 -12.62 26.63
N MET A 189 -34.04 -12.57 27.06
CA MET A 189 -35.14 -11.61 26.80
C MET A 189 -34.96 -10.55 25.71
#